data_AF-A0A832RUH3-F1
#
_entry.id   AF-A0A832RUH3-F1
#
_cell.length_a   1.000
_cell.length_b   1.000
_cell.length_c   1.000
_cell.angle_alpha   90.00
_cell.angle_beta   90.00
_cell.angle_gamma   90.00
#
_symmetry.space_group_name_H-M   'P 1'
#
loop_
_entity.id
_entity.type
_entity.pdbx_description
1 polymer ?
#
loop_
_entity_poly.entity_id
_entity_poly.type
_entity_poly.pdbx_seq_one_letter_code
_entity_poly.pdbx_strand_id
1 'polypeptide(L)'
;MLSNKKLFSVRGFDFYLHHLLIIGVLSLSFSISAMIRGQPADYGFQLNEFDPFFNYRATKYIVDNGIPAYFDWHDDMSWYPFGRNVANTSQVMLHITSAVLYGAFGGGDLYGFTIIFPLVFGALTAIVVF
;
A
#
# COMPACT_ATOMS: atom_id res chain seq x y z
N MET A 1 -32.08 4.37 -23.35
CA MET A 1 -32.96 5.33 -22.63
C MET A 1 -32.91 5.22 -21.10
N LEU A 2 -32.49 4.09 -20.50
CA LEU A 2 -32.42 3.90 -19.04
C LEU A 2 -31.19 4.52 -18.32
N SER A 3 -30.09 4.80 -19.04
CA SER A 3 -28.81 5.28 -18.47
C SER A 3 -28.89 6.64 -17.74
N ASN A 4 -29.80 7.51 -18.18
CA ASN A 4 -30.00 8.86 -17.62
C ASN A 4 -31.12 8.92 -16.57
N LYS A 5 -31.54 7.78 -16.01
CA LYS A 5 -32.50 7.77 -14.91
C LYS A 5 -31.83 8.34 -13.66
N LYS A 6 -32.29 9.52 -13.23
CA LYS A 6 -31.90 10.15 -11.96
C LYS A 6 -32.45 9.31 -10.80
N LEU A 7 -31.60 9.00 -9.82
CA LEU A 7 -31.94 8.21 -8.64
C LEU A 7 -32.23 9.12 -7.45
N PHE A 8 -31.27 9.96 -7.08
CA PHE A 8 -31.41 10.94 -5.99
C PHE A 8 -30.46 12.11 -6.21
N SER A 9 -30.68 13.20 -5.48
CA SER A 9 -29.84 14.41 -5.53
C SER A 9 -29.35 14.74 -4.13
N VAL A 10 -28.07 15.03 -3.97
CA VAL A 10 -27.47 15.45 -2.69
C VAL A 10 -26.70 16.74 -2.89
N ARG A 11 -27.11 17.82 -2.22
CA ARG A 11 -26.39 19.10 -2.14
C ARG A 11 -25.85 19.61 -3.50
N GLY A 12 -26.61 19.39 -4.59
CA GLY A 12 -26.26 19.84 -5.94
C GLY A 12 -25.64 18.77 -6.85
N PHE A 13 -25.38 17.56 -6.36
CA PHE A 13 -24.96 16.43 -7.19
C PHE A 13 -26.15 15.53 -7.51
N ASP A 14 -26.40 15.31 -8.80
CA ASP A 14 -27.42 14.40 -9.29
C ASP A 14 -26.84 13.02 -9.55
N PHE A 15 -27.31 12.04 -8.77
CA PHE A 15 -26.85 10.66 -8.88
C PHE A 15 -27.71 9.93 -9.91
N TYR A 16 -27.10 9.49 -11.00
CA TYR A 16 -27.78 8.79 -12.09
C TYR A 16 -27.46 7.29 -12.08
N LEU A 17 -28.31 6.48 -12.73
CA LEU A 17 -28.13 5.03 -12.83
C LEU A 17 -26.74 4.61 -13.35
N HIS A 18 -26.17 5.33 -14.32
CA HIS A 18 -24.82 5.01 -14.82
C HIS A 18 -23.71 5.20 -13.78
N HIS A 19 -23.90 6.05 -12.76
CA HIS A 19 -22.94 6.17 -11.65
C HIS A 19 -22.88 4.89 -10.82
N LEU A 20 -24.02 4.22 -10.59
CA LEU A 20 -24.03 2.89 -9.96
C LEU A 20 -23.28 1.88 -10.79
N LEU A 21 -23.44 1.92 -12.11
CA LEU A 21 -22.73 1.00 -13.01
C LEU A 21 -21.22 1.24 -12.93
N ILE A 22 -20.77 2.49 -12.94
CA ILE A 22 -19.35 2.85 -12.78
C ILE A 22 -18.81 2.35 -11.43
N ILE A 23 -19.49 2.66 -10.33
CA ILE A 23 -19.08 2.21 -8.98
C ILE A 23 -19.05 0.68 -8.92
N GLY A 24 -20.04 0.00 -9.52
CA GLY A 24 -20.10 -1.45 -9.60
C GLY A 24 -18.90 -2.02 -10.34
N VAL A 25 -18.61 -1.50 -11.54
CA VAL A 25 -17.45 -1.94 -12.34
C VAL A 25 -16.14 -1.69 -11.59
N LEU A 26 -15.94 -0.51 -11.01
CA LEU A 26 -14.72 -0.19 -10.25
C LEU A 26 -14.52 -1.07 -9.02
N SER A 27 -15.61 -1.35 -8.29
CA SER A 27 -15.58 -2.25 -7.13
C SER A 27 -15.20 -3.67 -7.55
N LEU A 28 -15.71 -4.13 -8.69
CA LEU A 28 -15.43 -5.45 -9.24
C LEU A 28 -13.99 -5.54 -9.76
N SER A 29 -13.52 -4.50 -10.46
CA SER A 29 -12.13 -4.38 -10.91
C SER A 29 -11.14 -4.38 -9.73
N PHE A 30 -11.41 -3.60 -8.69
CA PHE A 30 -10.61 -3.60 -7.45
C PHE A 30 -10.57 -5.00 -6.83
N SER A 31 -11.74 -5.65 -6.67
CA SER A 31 -11.85 -6.96 -6.03
C SER A 31 -11.11 -8.06 -6.80
N ILE A 32 -11.28 -8.14 -8.13
CA ILE A 32 -10.56 -9.09 -8.98
C ILE A 32 -9.04 -8.83 -8.91
N SER A 33 -8.64 -7.57 -8.99
CA SER A 33 -7.23 -7.16 -8.91
C SER A 33 -6.56 -7.57 -7.60
N ALA A 34 -7.30 -7.44 -6.48
CA ALA A 34 -6.86 -7.88 -5.16
C ALA A 34 -6.80 -9.41 -5.04
N MET A 35 -7.80 -10.14 -5.55
CA MET A 35 -7.82 -11.61 -5.53
C MET A 35 -6.64 -12.22 -6.29
N ILE A 36 -6.35 -11.73 -7.49
CA ILE A 36 -5.20 -12.20 -8.29
C ILE A 36 -3.89 -11.94 -7.56
N ARG A 37 -3.73 -10.76 -6.91
CA ARG A 37 -2.52 -10.43 -6.15
C ARG A 37 -2.40 -11.18 -4.82
N GLY A 38 -3.52 -11.69 -4.30
CA GLY A 38 -3.55 -12.47 -3.06
C GLY A 38 -3.16 -13.93 -3.21
N GLN A 39 -3.09 -14.47 -4.45
CA GLN A 39 -2.78 -15.89 -4.69
C GLN A 39 -1.53 -16.42 -3.98
N PRO A 40 -0.41 -15.66 -3.85
CA PRO A 40 0.77 -16.16 -3.14
C PRO A 40 0.50 -16.53 -1.67
N ALA A 41 -0.57 -16.02 -1.05
CA ALA A 41 -0.94 -16.37 0.33
C ALA A 41 -1.27 -17.86 0.50
N ASP A 42 -1.62 -18.58 -0.57
CA ASP A 42 -1.84 -20.03 -0.57
C ASP A 42 -0.57 -20.82 -0.20
N TYR A 43 0.61 -20.24 -0.44
CA TYR A 43 1.90 -20.84 -0.13
C TYR A 43 2.48 -20.38 1.21
N GLY A 44 1.79 -19.48 1.91
CA GLY A 44 2.19 -18.95 3.21
C GLY A 44 2.04 -17.43 3.29
N PHE A 45 1.68 -16.95 4.49
CA PHE A 45 1.54 -15.53 4.75
C PHE A 45 2.89 -14.91 5.13
N GLN A 46 3.78 -14.80 4.15
CA GLN A 46 5.16 -14.34 4.32
C GLN A 46 5.57 -13.39 3.18
N LEU A 47 6.58 -12.54 3.43
CA LEU A 47 7.24 -11.81 2.36
C LEU A 47 7.92 -12.81 1.43
N ASN A 48 7.68 -12.64 0.14
CA ASN A 48 8.29 -13.44 -0.91
C ASN A 48 9.56 -12.75 -1.42
N GLU A 49 10.46 -13.56 -2.00
CA GLU A 49 11.75 -13.12 -2.51
C GLU A 49 12.65 -12.51 -1.43
N PHE A 50 13.72 -11.81 -1.82
CA PHE A 50 14.75 -11.32 -0.88
C PHE A 50 14.66 -9.80 -0.66
N ASP A 51 14.36 -9.03 -1.70
CA ASP A 51 14.36 -7.57 -1.66
C ASP A 51 13.35 -6.96 -0.66
N PRO A 52 12.11 -7.48 -0.52
CA PRO A 52 11.12 -6.89 0.39
C PRO A 52 11.52 -6.91 1.87
N PHE A 53 12.42 -7.80 2.29
CA PHE A 53 12.91 -7.86 3.66
C PHE A 53 13.67 -6.58 4.05
N PHE A 54 14.40 -5.96 3.12
CA PHE A 54 15.04 -4.67 3.34
C PHE A 54 14.00 -3.56 3.54
N ASN A 55 12.96 -3.54 2.70
CA ASN A 55 11.89 -2.54 2.79
C ASN A 55 11.10 -2.67 4.11
N TYR A 56 10.84 -3.90 4.56
CA TYR A 56 10.25 -4.17 5.87
C TYR A 56 11.13 -3.65 7.01
N ARG A 57 12.43 -3.96 6.98
CA ARG A 57 13.37 -3.50 8.01
C ARG A 57 13.49 -1.98 8.07
N ALA A 58 13.54 -1.31 6.92
CA ALA A 58 13.57 0.15 6.85
C ALA A 58 12.26 0.78 7.37
N THR A 59 11.12 0.19 7.03
CA THR A 59 9.80 0.59 7.57
C THR A 59 9.76 0.40 9.09
N LYS A 60 10.24 -0.75 9.58
CA LYS A 60 10.35 -1.03 11.02
C LYS A 60 11.24 -0.03 11.74
N TYR A 61 12.39 0.34 11.14
CA TYR A 61 13.26 1.37 11.70
C TYR A 61 12.52 2.71 11.86
N ILE A 62 11.73 3.13 10.87
CA ILE A 62 10.92 4.36 10.96
C ILE A 62 9.85 4.23 12.06
N VAL A 63 9.17 3.09 12.16
CA VAL A 63 8.15 2.86 13.20
C VAL A 63 8.76 2.92 14.60
N ASP A 64 9.95 2.33 14.78
CA ASP A 64 10.60 2.24 16.09
C ASP A 64 11.34 3.54 16.49
N ASN A 65 11.86 4.32 15.53
CA ASN A 65 12.77 5.46 15.80
C ASN A 65 12.26 6.81 15.27
N GLY A 66 11.24 6.83 14.42
CA GLY A 66 10.69 8.01 13.78
C GLY A 66 11.35 8.38 12.44
N ILE A 67 10.63 9.19 11.66
CA ILE A 67 11.09 9.66 10.34
C ILE A 67 12.38 10.50 10.41
N PRO A 68 12.58 11.42 11.38
CA PRO A 68 13.83 12.17 11.43
C PRO A 68 15.06 11.28 11.60
N ALA A 69 14.99 10.30 12.51
CA ALA A 69 16.09 9.35 12.74
C ALA A 69 16.42 8.52 11.50
N TYR A 70 15.43 8.21 10.67
CA TYR A 70 15.64 7.48 9.42
C TYR A 70 16.52 8.23 8.41
N PHE A 71 16.44 9.57 8.34
CA PHE A 71 17.28 10.35 7.45
C PHE A 71 18.75 10.42 7.91
N ASP A 72 18.98 10.29 9.21
CA ASP A 72 20.31 10.25 9.81
C ASP A 72 20.85 8.81 9.97
N TRP A 73 20.09 7.80 9.50
CA TRP A 73 20.43 6.40 9.73
C TRP A 73 21.63 5.93 8.88
N HIS A 74 22.73 5.64 9.58
CA HIS A 74 23.85 4.87 9.06
C HIS A 74 23.75 3.42 9.53
N ASP A 75 23.50 2.51 8.60
CA ASP A 75 23.36 1.08 8.84
C ASP A 75 24.71 0.39 8.88
N ASP A 76 25.14 -0.04 10.06
CA ASP A 76 26.37 -0.80 10.31
C ASP A 76 26.23 -2.32 10.12
N MET A 77 24.99 -2.82 10.00
CA MET A 77 24.69 -4.25 9.79
C MET A 77 24.81 -4.66 8.32
N SER A 78 24.85 -3.70 7.39
CA SER A 78 25.09 -3.94 5.97
C SER A 78 26.47 -3.44 5.55
N TRP A 79 27.10 -4.07 4.56
CA TRP A 79 28.36 -3.57 3.95
C TRP A 79 29.52 -3.37 4.95
N TYR A 80 29.81 -4.38 5.77
CA TYR A 80 30.97 -4.36 6.67
C TYR A 80 32.29 -4.16 5.89
N PRO A 81 33.26 -3.36 6.39
CA PRO A 81 33.25 -2.61 7.66
C PRO A 81 32.67 -1.19 7.58
N PHE A 82 32.18 -0.76 6.41
CA PHE A 82 31.88 0.64 6.14
C PHE A 82 30.46 1.07 6.53
N GLY A 83 29.51 0.13 6.52
CA GLY A 83 28.11 0.45 6.70
C GLY A 83 27.48 1.06 5.45
N ARG A 84 26.24 1.55 5.59
CA ARG A 84 25.47 2.17 4.51
C ARG A 84 24.58 3.29 5.03
N ASN A 85 24.65 4.47 4.41
CA ASN A 85 23.64 5.50 4.62
C ASN A 85 22.35 5.09 3.90
N VAL A 86 21.29 4.76 4.64
CA VAL A 86 20.09 4.14 4.07
C VAL A 86 19.28 5.15 3.27
N ALA A 87 19.00 6.33 3.82
CA ALA A 87 18.18 7.34 3.15
C ALA A 87 18.78 7.81 1.82
N ASN A 88 20.10 7.99 1.76
CA ASN A 88 20.78 8.47 0.54
C ASN A 88 20.92 7.41 -0.55
N THR A 89 20.69 6.14 -0.24
CA THR A 89 20.97 5.03 -1.17
C THR A 89 19.78 4.10 -1.38
N SER A 90 18.57 4.46 -0.96
CA SER A 90 17.37 3.63 -1.08
C SER A 90 16.09 4.41 -1.37
N GLN A 91 15.00 3.70 -1.69
CA GLN A 91 13.68 4.25 -2.00
C GLN A 91 12.94 4.73 -0.74
N VAL A 92 13.22 5.96 -0.31
CA VAL A 92 12.67 6.58 0.90
C VAL A 92 11.13 6.60 0.94
N MET A 93 10.48 6.92 -0.18
CA MET A 93 9.02 7.12 -0.20
C MET A 93 8.23 5.86 0.14
N LEU A 94 8.72 4.68 -0.25
CA LEU A 94 8.04 3.42 0.09
C LEU A 94 8.06 3.18 1.60
N HIS A 95 9.20 3.40 2.25
CA HIS A 95 9.36 3.16 3.68
C HIS A 95 8.51 4.14 4.51
N ILE A 96 8.56 5.43 4.16
CA ILE A 96 7.77 6.46 4.84
C ILE A 96 6.26 6.22 4.65
N THR A 97 5.83 5.96 3.42
CA THR A 97 4.40 5.73 3.13
C THR A 97 3.88 4.50 3.87
N SER A 98 4.65 3.41 3.87
CA SER A 98 4.33 2.20 4.63
C SER A 98 4.23 2.48 6.14
N ALA A 99 5.19 3.20 6.72
CA ALA A 99 5.22 3.50 8.15
C ALA A 99 4.07 4.44 8.59
N VAL A 100 3.78 5.48 7.81
CA VAL A 100 2.69 6.41 8.10
C VAL A 100 1.34 5.71 8.02
N LEU A 101 1.11 4.89 6.99
CA LEU A 101 -0.15 4.16 6.83
C LEU A 101 -0.28 3.03 7.85
N TYR A 102 0.82 2.42 8.28
CA TYR A 102 0.81 1.53 9.43
C TYR A 102 0.42 2.30 10.71
N GLY A 103 0.93 3.50 10.94
CA GLY A 103 0.50 4.32 12.08
C GLY A 103 -1.00 4.68 12.05
N ALA A 104 -1.57 4.89 10.86
CA ALA A 104 -2.97 5.24 10.69
C ALA A 104 -3.94 4.04 10.73
N PHE A 105 -3.53 2.89 10.19
CA PHE A 105 -4.40 1.73 9.95
C PHE A 105 -3.90 0.42 10.57
N GLY A 106 -2.65 0.38 11.02
CA GLY A 106 -1.97 -0.78 11.57
C GLY A 106 -2.26 -0.99 13.05
N GLY A 107 -3.40 -1.61 13.35
CA GLY A 107 -3.75 -2.06 14.70
C GLY A 107 -3.12 -3.40 15.11
N GLY A 108 -2.20 -3.94 14.31
CA GLY A 108 -1.64 -5.29 14.45
C GLY A 108 -0.15 -5.37 14.08
N ASP A 109 0.28 -6.53 13.60
CA ASP A 109 1.68 -6.79 13.27
C ASP A 109 2.14 -6.02 12.01
N LEU A 110 3.30 -5.37 12.11
CA LEU A 110 3.91 -4.59 11.01
C LEU A 110 4.30 -5.49 9.84
N TYR A 111 4.74 -6.72 10.10
CA TYR A 111 5.13 -7.64 9.05
C TYR A 111 3.92 -8.06 8.21
N GLY A 112 2.81 -8.42 8.85
CA GLY A 112 1.53 -8.66 8.18
C GLY A 112 1.03 -7.44 7.40
N PHE A 113 1.16 -6.23 7.95
CA PHE A 113 0.82 -5.01 7.22
C PHE A 113 1.65 -4.85 5.93
N THR A 114 2.95 -5.12 6.01
CA THR A 114 3.88 -4.99 4.87
C THR A 114 3.57 -6.01 3.76
N ILE A 115 3.04 -7.19 4.10
CA ILE A 115 2.59 -8.19 3.12
C ILE A 115 1.34 -7.70 2.36
N ILE A 116 0.37 -7.10 3.07
CA ILE A 116 -0.91 -6.65 2.48
C ILE A 116 -0.76 -5.34 1.71
N PHE A 117 0.22 -4.52 2.07
CA PHE A 117 0.46 -3.20 1.49
C PHE A 117 0.47 -3.19 -0.06
N PRO A 118 1.31 -3.98 -0.77
CA PRO A 118 1.33 -4.01 -2.23
C PRO A 118 0.05 -4.57 -2.84
N LEU A 119 -0.67 -5.47 -2.14
CA LEU A 119 -1.94 -6.02 -2.60
C LEU A 119 -3.00 -4.91 -2.70
N VAL A 120 -3.15 -4.11 -1.63
CA VAL A 120 -4.14 -3.03 -1.57
C VAL A 120 -3.80 -1.92 -2.55
N PHE A 121 -2.57 -1.41 -2.54
CA PHE A 121 -2.18 -0.33 -3.45
C PHE A 121 -2.18 -0.78 -4.91
N GLY A 122 -1.77 -2.03 -5.18
CA GLY A 122 -1.89 -2.63 -6.50
C GLY A 122 -3.34 -2.69 -6.98
N ALA A 123 -4.29 -3.02 -6.10
CA ALA A 123 -5.71 -3.03 -6.46
C ALA A 123 -6.27 -1.61 -6.66
N LEU A 124 -5.86 -0.63 -5.85
CA LEU A 124 -6.27 0.77 -5.97
C LEU A 124 -5.86 1.40 -7.30
N THR A 125 -4.80 0.93 -7.95
CA THR A 125 -4.42 1.42 -9.29
C THR A 125 -5.53 1.29 -10.32
N ALA A 126 -6.43 0.31 -10.19
CA ALA A 126 -7.58 0.15 -11.09
C ALA A 126 -8.54 1.35 -11.04
N ILE A 127 -8.64 2.00 -9.87
CA ILE A 127 -9.47 3.19 -9.68
C ILE A 127 -8.71 4.43 -10.18
N VAL A 128 -7.40 4.52 -9.94
CA VAL A 128 -6.58 5.67 -10.35
C VAL A 128 -6.45 5.80 -11.87
N VAL A 129 -6.45 4.68 -12.59
CA VAL A 129 -6.32 4.66 -14.06
C VAL A 129 -7.64 4.98 -14.76
N PHE A 130 -8.79 4.75 -14.11
CA PHE A 130 -10.12 5.06 -14.63
C PHE A 130 -10.43 6.56 -14.56
#